data_AF-Q12UK4-F1
#
_entry.id   AF-Q12UK4-F1
#
_cell.length_a   1.000
_cell.length_b   1.000
_cell.length_c   1.000
_cell.angle_alpha   90.00
_cell.angle_beta   90.00
_cell.angle_gamma   90.00
#
_symmetry.space_group_name_H-M   'P 1'
#
loop_
_entity.id
_entity.type
_entity.pdbx_description
1 polymer ?
#
loop_
_entity_poly.entity_id
_entity_poly.type
_entity_poly.pdbx_seq_one_letter_code
_entity_poly.pdbx_strand_id
1 'polypeptide(L)'
;MIIDIYNHLIKKRELTLLYLLSAIVATYFASWFPDFENLIGIEGARISSVVSFGALNGFLLGPLWGAIASFTGIMAHVFVRSHTPDMFHLLTPFFVAMASVVTGLCITKREKAAMILFSILILGWYITPLGREVFYYPWFHIIVLGSFVLFHHKYHDKRGNFYTFAFLLFSTLIAILADHLAGSITAAILYDITPQMFTSVIAIYPIERITLAFAAAAIVYLLIIALQSTLMESETFQNKIEEAKRNELLSYIDNVKDIINKDNNK
;
A
#
# COMPACT_ATOMS: atom_id res chain seq x y z
N MET A 1 -7.69 11.64 -11.77
CA MET A 1 -6.91 12.75 -11.20
C MET A 1 -5.64 12.27 -10.48
N ILE A 2 -5.71 11.55 -9.34
CA ILE A 2 -4.50 11.04 -8.63
C ILE A 2 -3.66 10.13 -9.53
N ILE A 3 -4.30 9.22 -10.26
CA ILE A 3 -3.65 8.32 -11.22
C ILE A 3 -3.06 9.09 -12.42
N ASP A 4 -3.69 10.19 -12.84
CA ASP A 4 -3.20 10.98 -13.97
C ASP A 4 -1.94 11.76 -13.58
N ILE A 5 -1.89 12.27 -12.34
CA ILE A 5 -0.70 12.90 -11.75
C ILE A 5 0.42 11.84 -11.60
N TYR A 6 0.11 10.68 -11.03
CA TYR A 6 1.04 9.56 -10.91
C TYR A 6 1.62 9.14 -12.27
N ASN A 7 0.76 8.93 -13.27
CA ASN A 7 1.16 8.56 -14.63
C ASN A 7 1.95 9.67 -15.34
N HIS A 8 1.69 10.94 -15.02
CA HIS A 8 2.41 12.07 -15.61
C HIS A 8 3.81 12.24 -14.99
N LEU A 9 3.93 12.03 -13.67
CA LEU A 9 5.21 12.13 -12.95
C LEU A 9 6.15 10.96 -13.28
N ILE A 10 5.64 9.73 -13.33
CA ILE A 10 6.46 8.52 -13.59
C ILE A 10 6.94 8.39 -15.04
N LYS A 11 6.29 9.07 -15.98
CA LYS A 11 6.71 9.07 -17.40
C LYS A 11 8.05 9.79 -17.62
N LYS A 12 8.48 10.69 -16.73
CA LYS A 12 9.77 11.38 -16.84
C LYS A 12 10.86 10.56 -16.14
N ARG A 13 11.72 9.90 -16.92
CA ARG A 13 12.75 8.97 -16.42
C ARG A 13 13.66 9.54 -15.32
N GLU A 14 14.04 10.82 -15.44
CA GLU A 14 14.89 11.51 -14.45
C GLU A 14 14.18 11.71 -13.11
N LEU A 15 12.89 12.06 -13.13
CA LEU A 15 12.09 12.20 -11.90
C LEU A 15 11.84 10.84 -11.25
N THR A 16 11.58 9.80 -12.05
CA THR A 16 11.41 8.44 -11.54
C THR A 16 12.65 7.95 -10.81
N LEU A 17 13.85 8.22 -11.34
CA LEU A 17 15.10 7.85 -10.69
C LEU A 17 15.32 8.62 -9.39
N LEU A 18 15.04 9.93 -9.37
CA LEU A 18 15.11 10.73 -8.15
C LEU A 18 14.16 10.19 -7.07
N TYR A 19 12.88 9.96 -7.41
CA TYR A 19 11.91 9.42 -6.47
C TYR A 19 12.26 8.02 -5.98
N LEU A 20 12.78 7.17 -6.86
CA LEU A 20 13.25 5.84 -6.51
C LEU A 20 14.40 5.92 -5.50
N LEU A 21 15.41 6.75 -5.75
CA LEU A 21 16.53 6.95 -4.83
C LEU A 21 16.08 7.53 -3.49
N SER A 22 15.20 8.53 -3.51
CA SER A 22 14.62 9.10 -2.28
C SER A 22 13.86 8.05 -1.48
N ALA A 23 13.08 7.18 -2.13
CA ALA A 23 12.36 6.10 -1.48
C ALA A 23 13.30 5.05 -0.89
N ILE A 24 14.37 4.66 -1.60
CA ILE A 24 15.40 3.73 -1.08
C ILE A 24 16.05 4.32 0.17
N VAL A 25 16.49 5.58 0.10
CA VAL A 25 17.16 6.26 1.23
C VAL A 25 16.21 6.41 2.41
N ALA A 26 14.97 6.86 2.19
CA ALA A 26 13.98 6.99 3.24
C ALA A 26 13.67 5.65 3.91
N THR A 27 13.52 4.58 3.11
CA THR A 27 13.25 3.23 3.63
C THR A 27 14.44 2.66 4.40
N TYR A 28 15.66 2.88 3.91
CA TYR A 28 16.87 2.54 4.63
C TYR A 28 16.92 3.26 5.98
N PHE A 29 16.74 4.58 6.03
CA PHE A 29 16.77 5.30 7.32
C PHE A 29 15.60 4.95 8.23
N ALA A 30 14.43 4.62 7.68
CA ALA A 30 13.28 4.17 8.46
C ALA A 30 13.55 2.89 9.25
N SER A 31 14.44 2.02 8.76
CA SER A 31 14.85 0.80 9.48
C SER A 31 15.70 1.04 10.72
N TRP A 32 16.10 2.30 10.95
CA TRP A 32 16.79 2.73 12.16
C TRP A 32 15.85 3.39 13.16
N PHE A 33 14.57 3.59 12.83
CA PHE A 33 13.59 4.03 13.81
C PHE A 33 13.41 2.97 14.89
N PRO A 34 13.12 3.37 16.14
CA PRO A 34 12.85 2.43 17.20
C PRO A 34 11.68 1.52 16.77
N ASP A 35 11.96 0.22 16.76
CA ASP A 35 10.92 -0.79 16.68
C ASP A 35 10.08 -0.72 17.96
N PHE A 36 8.83 -1.16 17.89
CA PHE A 36 8.06 -1.35 19.12
C PHE A 36 8.68 -2.53 19.89
N GLU A 37 9.53 -2.21 20.87
CA GLU A 37 10.16 -3.15 21.78
C GLU A 37 9.26 -3.39 23.01
N ASN A 38 9.32 -4.59 23.58
CA ASN A 38 8.53 -5.00 24.76
C ASN A 38 7.01 -4.97 24.53
N LEU A 39 6.58 -5.62 23.45
CA LEU A 39 5.18 -5.94 23.23
C LEU A 39 4.63 -6.64 24.48
N ILE A 40 3.49 -6.14 24.98
CA ILE A 40 2.88 -6.64 26.21
C ILE A 40 2.73 -8.17 26.11
N GLY A 41 3.47 -8.93 26.92
CA GLY A 41 3.35 -10.38 26.97
C GLY A 41 4.33 -11.20 26.12
N ILE A 42 5.28 -10.59 25.39
CA ILE A 42 6.44 -11.32 24.83
C ILE A 42 7.73 -10.49 24.94
N GLU A 43 8.63 -10.92 25.83
CA GLU A 43 9.99 -10.37 25.91
C GLU A 43 10.76 -10.67 24.61
N GLY A 44 11.40 -9.64 24.04
CA GLY A 44 12.25 -9.78 22.85
C GLY A 44 11.53 -9.73 21.50
N ALA A 45 10.19 -9.70 21.46
CA ALA A 45 9.48 -9.50 20.21
C ALA A 45 9.61 -8.03 19.74
N ARG A 46 10.09 -7.84 18.51
CA ARG A 46 10.26 -6.54 17.85
C ARG A 46 9.34 -6.45 16.64
N ILE A 47 8.59 -5.36 16.53
CA ILE A 47 7.79 -5.07 15.34
C ILE A 47 8.38 -3.87 14.62
N SER A 48 8.77 -4.12 13.37
CA SER A 48 9.40 -3.09 12.56
C SER A 48 8.37 -2.14 11.95
N SER A 49 8.55 -0.85 12.26
CA SER A 49 7.76 0.24 11.68
C SER A 49 8.00 0.41 10.17
N VAL A 50 9.08 -0.19 9.67
CA VAL A 50 9.53 -0.24 8.27
C VAL A 50 8.45 -0.69 7.29
N VAL A 51 7.57 -1.61 7.67
CA VAL A 51 6.52 -2.11 6.78
C VAL A 51 5.60 -0.98 6.29
N SER A 52 5.44 0.07 7.10
CA SER A 52 4.72 1.29 6.73
C SER A 52 5.35 1.94 5.49
N PHE A 53 6.68 2.01 5.43
CA PHE A 53 7.42 2.54 4.28
C PHE A 53 7.30 1.63 3.06
N GLY A 54 7.21 0.31 3.26
CA GLY A 54 6.81 -0.63 2.20
C GLY A 54 5.50 -0.22 1.55
N ALA A 55 4.45 -0.01 2.35
CA ALA A 55 3.15 0.44 1.86
C ALA A 55 3.22 1.83 1.20
N LEU A 56 3.93 2.81 1.79
CA LEU A 56 4.15 4.14 1.23
C LEU A 56 4.77 4.08 -0.17
N ASN A 57 5.85 3.31 -0.32
CA ASN A 57 6.57 3.17 -1.59
C ASN A 57 5.67 2.62 -2.69
N GLY A 58 4.79 1.66 -2.37
CA GLY A 58 3.84 1.13 -3.34
C GLY A 58 2.82 2.16 -3.82
N PHE A 59 2.33 3.05 -2.95
CA PHE A 59 1.45 4.15 -3.38
C PHE A 59 2.17 5.17 -4.26
N LEU A 60 3.41 5.51 -3.93
CA LEU A 60 4.16 6.57 -4.60
C LEU A 60 4.76 6.13 -5.94
N LEU A 61 5.27 4.89 -6.00
CA LEU A 61 6.05 4.38 -7.14
C LEU A 61 5.35 3.22 -7.87
N GLY A 62 4.22 2.75 -7.35
CA GLY A 62 3.49 1.60 -7.87
C GLY A 62 4.12 0.26 -7.47
N PRO A 63 3.59 -0.84 -8.03
CA PRO A 63 3.88 -2.17 -7.52
C PRO A 63 5.33 -2.60 -7.80
N LEU A 64 5.89 -2.26 -8.97
CA LEU A 64 7.23 -2.69 -9.36
C LEU A 64 8.32 -1.82 -8.73
N TRP A 65 8.29 -0.50 -8.99
CA TRP A 65 9.33 0.41 -8.48
C TRP A 65 9.25 0.57 -6.98
N GLY A 66 8.05 0.53 -6.39
CA GLY A 66 7.88 0.51 -4.93
C GLY A 66 8.52 -0.73 -4.31
N ALA A 67 8.31 -1.91 -4.90
CA ALA A 67 8.93 -3.15 -4.42
C ALA A 67 10.46 -3.11 -4.53
N ILE A 68 11.02 -2.61 -5.65
CA ILE A 68 12.46 -2.43 -5.82
C ILE A 68 13.02 -1.48 -4.75
N ALA A 69 12.33 -0.35 -4.51
CA ALA A 69 12.76 0.63 -3.51
C ALA A 69 12.81 0.02 -2.11
N SER A 70 11.71 -0.64 -1.72
CA SER A 70 11.57 -1.28 -0.41
C SER A 70 12.56 -2.42 -0.20
N PHE A 71 12.69 -3.30 -1.19
CA PHE A 71 13.65 -4.39 -1.14
C PHE A 71 15.07 -3.85 -0.96
N THR A 72 15.48 -2.90 -1.78
CA THR A 72 16.86 -2.36 -1.77
C THR A 72 17.15 -1.64 -0.45
N GLY A 73 16.22 -0.80 0.04
CA GLY A 73 16.40 -0.07 1.28
C GLY A 73 16.59 -0.99 2.49
N ILE A 74 15.79 -2.06 2.58
CA ILE A 74 15.86 -3.00 3.70
C ILE A 74 17.01 -3.99 3.55
N MET A 75 17.31 -4.45 2.34
CA MET A 75 18.47 -5.29 2.09
C MET A 75 19.78 -4.56 2.47
N ALA A 76 19.88 -3.27 2.15
CA ALA A 76 21.02 -2.44 2.58
C ALA A 76 21.14 -2.39 4.11
N HIS A 77 20.03 -2.24 4.84
CA HIS A 77 20.04 -2.28 6.30
C HIS A 77 20.49 -3.63 6.84
N VAL A 78 19.98 -4.74 6.29
CA VAL A 78 20.32 -6.10 6.73
C VAL A 78 21.83 -6.33 6.63
N PHE A 79 22.47 -5.92 5.53
CA PHE A 79 23.91 -6.07 5.36
C PHE A 79 24.75 -5.15 6.26
N VAL A 80 24.24 -3.97 6.62
CA VAL A 80 24.95 -3.04 7.50
C VAL A 80 24.84 -3.46 8.97
N ARG A 81 23.67 -3.91 9.41
CA ARG A 81 23.39 -4.23 10.81
C ARG A 81 23.93 -5.60 11.23
N SER A 82 23.88 -6.58 10.32
CA SER A 82 24.22 -7.96 10.63
C SER A 82 25.42 -8.41 9.81
N HIS A 83 26.54 -8.66 10.49
CA HIS A 83 27.74 -9.21 9.85
C HIS A 83 27.52 -10.66 9.37
N THR A 84 26.58 -11.38 9.98
CA THR A 84 26.10 -12.72 9.56
C THR A 84 24.58 -12.80 9.76
N PRO A 85 23.77 -12.26 8.83
CA PRO A 85 22.32 -12.28 8.96
C PRO A 85 21.80 -13.72 8.88
N ASP A 86 20.83 -14.06 9.74
CA ASP A 86 20.13 -15.34 9.61
C ASP A 86 19.22 -15.34 8.37
N MET A 87 18.69 -16.52 8.03
CA MET A 87 17.84 -16.69 6.85
C MET A 87 16.56 -15.84 6.91
N PHE A 88 15.97 -15.64 8.09
CA PHE A 88 14.75 -14.84 8.22
C PHE A 88 15.03 -13.36 7.94
N HIS A 89 16.12 -12.82 8.48
CA HIS A 89 16.54 -11.44 8.23
C HIS A 89 16.86 -11.20 6.75
N LEU A 90 17.41 -12.19 6.05
CA LEU A 90 17.62 -12.13 4.59
C LEU A 90 16.31 -12.17 3.79
N LEU A 91 15.24 -12.73 4.35
CA LEU A 91 13.92 -12.80 3.72
C LEU A 91 13.04 -11.57 4.02
N THR A 92 13.28 -10.86 5.12
CA THR A 92 12.53 -9.64 5.50
C THR A 92 12.38 -8.60 4.37
N PRO A 93 13.40 -8.29 3.54
CA PRO A 93 13.25 -7.40 2.41
C PRO A 93 12.14 -7.80 1.43
N PHE A 94 11.87 -9.10 1.26
CA PHE A 94 10.79 -9.58 0.39
C PHE A 94 9.41 -9.34 0.98
N PHE A 95 9.26 -9.42 2.31
CA PHE A 95 7.98 -9.14 2.98
C PHE A 95 7.61 -7.66 2.85
N VAL A 96 8.58 -6.77 3.08
CA VAL A 96 8.38 -5.32 2.93
C VAL A 96 8.14 -4.94 1.47
N ALA A 97 8.84 -5.58 0.53
CA ALA A 97 8.59 -5.40 -0.90
C ALA A 97 7.17 -5.88 -1.29
N MET A 98 6.67 -6.95 -0.69
CA MET A 98 5.32 -7.43 -0.91
C MET A 98 4.27 -6.42 -0.44
N ALA A 99 4.49 -5.73 0.68
CA ALA A 99 3.61 -4.62 1.09
C ALA A 99 3.54 -3.53 0.01
N SER A 100 4.66 -3.19 -0.64
CA SER A 100 4.69 -2.26 -1.78
C SER A 100 3.94 -2.79 -3.01
N VAL A 101 4.08 -4.08 -3.31
CA VAL A 101 3.32 -4.70 -4.40
C VAL A 101 1.82 -4.57 -4.14
N VAL A 102 1.36 -4.87 -2.92
CA VAL A 102 -0.06 -4.81 -2.57
C VAL A 102 -0.62 -3.40 -2.71
N THR A 103 -0.03 -2.38 -2.08
CA THR A 103 -0.53 -1.00 -2.20
C THR A 103 -0.36 -0.44 -3.61
N GLY A 104 0.71 -0.82 -4.30
CA GLY A 104 0.94 -0.48 -5.70
C GLY A 104 -0.11 -1.06 -6.63
N LEU A 105 -0.55 -2.31 -6.41
CA LEU A 105 -1.67 -2.90 -7.14
C LEU A 105 -2.97 -2.15 -6.86
N CYS A 106 -3.22 -1.74 -5.60
CA CYS A 106 -4.39 -0.95 -5.27
C CYS A 106 -4.41 0.41 -5.99
N ILE A 107 -3.31 1.19 -5.94
CA ILE A 107 -3.29 2.53 -6.55
C ILE A 107 -3.33 2.49 -8.09
N THR A 108 -2.90 1.37 -8.69
CA THR A 108 -2.92 1.15 -10.14
C THR A 108 -4.21 0.50 -10.65
N LYS A 109 -5.28 0.48 -9.84
CA LYS A 109 -6.60 -0.11 -10.19
C LYS A 109 -6.55 -1.61 -10.47
N ARG A 110 -5.67 -2.32 -9.76
CA ARG A 110 -5.52 -3.77 -9.78
C ARG A 110 -5.83 -4.36 -8.40
N GLU A 111 -6.81 -3.79 -7.70
CA GLU A 111 -7.23 -4.16 -6.34
C GLU A 111 -7.60 -5.65 -6.26
N LYS A 112 -8.19 -6.21 -7.32
CA LYS A 112 -8.49 -7.65 -7.40
C LYS A 112 -7.24 -8.52 -7.28
N ALA A 113 -6.14 -8.11 -7.91
CA ALA A 113 -4.86 -8.84 -7.80
C ALA A 113 -4.29 -8.72 -6.38
N ALA A 114 -4.42 -7.56 -5.73
CA ALA A 114 -4.03 -7.38 -4.32
C ALA A 114 -4.85 -8.29 -3.38
N MET A 115 -6.17 -8.36 -3.58
CA MET A 115 -7.06 -9.25 -2.81
C MET A 115 -6.73 -10.73 -3.03
N ILE A 116 -6.44 -11.13 -4.27
CA ILE A 116 -6.02 -12.51 -4.59
C ILE A 116 -4.70 -12.83 -3.90
N LEU A 117 -3.69 -11.95 -4.01
CA LEU A 117 -2.39 -12.15 -3.37
C LEU A 117 -2.53 -12.32 -1.86
N PHE A 118 -3.32 -11.47 -1.21
CA PHE A 118 -3.57 -11.56 0.22
C PHE A 118 -4.35 -12.82 0.62
N SER A 119 -5.33 -13.22 -0.20
CA SER A 119 -6.08 -14.48 0.00
C SER A 119 -5.18 -15.70 -0.08
N ILE A 120 -4.23 -15.72 -1.02
CA ILE A 120 -3.24 -16.80 -1.16
C ILE A 120 -2.38 -16.93 0.10
N LEU A 121 -1.98 -15.81 0.72
CA LEU A 121 -1.24 -15.86 1.99
C LEU A 121 -2.08 -16.43 3.12
N ILE A 122 -3.36 -16.04 3.22
CA ILE A 122 -4.29 -16.61 4.21
C ILE A 122 -4.41 -18.13 4.03
N LEU A 123 -4.57 -18.60 2.79
CA LEU A 123 -4.59 -20.03 2.49
C LEU A 123 -3.24 -20.69 2.82
N GLY A 124 -2.13 -20.01 2.53
CA GLY A 124 -0.77 -20.46 2.81
C GLY A 124 -0.53 -20.76 4.28
N TRP A 125 -1.12 -19.98 5.19
CA TRP A 125 -1.07 -20.26 6.63
C TRP A 125 -1.62 -21.64 6.96
N TYR A 126 -2.81 -21.98 6.45
CA TYR A 126 -3.49 -23.25 6.73
C TYR A 126 -2.81 -24.47 6.11
N ILE A 127 -1.89 -24.28 5.16
CA ILE A 127 -1.06 -25.35 4.60
C ILE A 127 0.00 -25.81 5.62
N THR A 128 0.46 -24.92 6.50
CA THR A 128 1.49 -25.25 7.50
C THR A 128 0.92 -26.11 8.65
N PRO A 129 1.72 -27.02 9.25
CA PRO A 129 1.30 -27.76 10.44
C PRO A 129 0.85 -26.84 11.57
N LEU A 130 1.66 -25.82 11.88
CA LEU A 130 1.37 -24.85 12.92
C LEU A 130 0.09 -24.05 12.65
N GLY A 131 -0.15 -23.68 11.38
CA GLY A 131 -1.37 -22.96 11.02
C GLY A 131 -2.65 -23.79 11.07
N ARG A 132 -2.55 -25.13 11.04
CA ARG A 132 -3.70 -25.99 11.35
C ARG A 132 -3.97 -26.09 12.85
N GLU A 133 -2.92 -26.08 13.66
CA GLU A 133 -3.04 -26.10 15.12
C GLU A 133 -3.58 -24.77 15.65
N VAL A 134 -3.05 -23.65 15.15
CA VAL A 134 -3.50 -22.29 15.46
C VAL A 134 -4.33 -21.72 14.30
N PHE A 135 -5.40 -22.45 13.95
CA PHE A 135 -6.27 -22.10 12.81
C PHE A 135 -6.94 -20.72 12.96
N TYR A 136 -7.14 -20.25 14.18
CA TYR A 136 -7.80 -18.97 14.44
C TYR A 136 -6.84 -17.76 14.33
N TYR A 137 -5.53 -17.97 14.16
CA TYR A 137 -4.55 -16.87 14.07
C TYR A 137 -4.88 -15.82 12.99
N PRO A 138 -5.27 -16.18 11.74
CA PRO A 138 -5.56 -15.21 10.68
C PRO A 138 -6.93 -14.53 10.81
N TRP A 139 -7.62 -14.60 11.94
CA TRP A 139 -8.97 -14.03 12.11
C TRP A 139 -9.06 -12.57 11.66
N PHE A 140 -8.09 -11.73 12.06
CA PHE A 140 -8.08 -10.31 11.69
C PHE A 140 -7.79 -10.10 10.21
N HIS A 141 -6.96 -10.97 9.61
CA HIS A 141 -6.65 -10.95 8.17
C HIS A 141 -7.93 -11.20 7.35
N ILE A 142 -8.74 -12.17 7.79
CA ILE A 142 -10.03 -12.51 7.16
C ILE A 142 -11.01 -11.34 7.29
N ILE A 143 -11.12 -10.73 8.47
CA ILE A 143 -12.00 -9.56 8.70
C ILE A 143 -11.59 -8.38 7.80
N VAL A 144 -10.29 -8.08 7.71
CA VAL A 144 -9.80 -6.97 6.88
C VAL A 144 -10.03 -7.26 5.39
N LEU A 145 -9.77 -8.48 4.93
CA LEU A 145 -10.05 -8.87 3.54
C LEU A 145 -11.54 -8.71 3.23
N GLY A 146 -12.43 -9.23 4.08
CA GLY A 146 -13.88 -9.10 3.91
C GLY A 146 -14.32 -7.63 3.91
N SER A 147 -13.79 -6.83 4.83
CA SER A 147 -14.08 -5.39 4.90
C SER A 147 -13.65 -4.65 3.64
N PHE A 148 -12.47 -4.96 3.09
CA PHE A 148 -12.01 -4.34 1.86
C PHE A 148 -12.81 -4.78 0.64
N VAL A 149 -13.19 -6.06 0.53
CA VAL A 149 -14.07 -6.56 -0.53
C VAL A 149 -15.40 -5.82 -0.51
N LEU A 150 -16.03 -5.70 0.67
CA LEU A 150 -17.29 -4.98 0.85
C LEU A 150 -17.15 -3.49 0.53
N PHE A 151 -16.07 -2.86 0.99
CA PHE A 151 -15.77 -1.47 0.72
C PHE A 151 -15.56 -1.21 -0.78
N HIS A 152 -14.74 -2.03 -1.44
CA HIS A 152 -14.48 -1.95 -2.87
C HIS A 152 -15.77 -2.15 -3.67
N HIS A 153 -16.55 -3.19 -3.36
CA HIS A 153 -17.80 -3.45 -4.07
C HIS A 153 -18.79 -2.28 -3.97
N LYS A 154 -18.96 -1.70 -2.77
CA LYS A 154 -19.97 -0.66 -2.51
C LYS A 154 -19.53 0.76 -2.86
N TYR A 155 -18.23 1.05 -2.77
CA TYR A 155 -17.72 2.42 -2.77
C TYR A 155 -16.60 2.70 -3.78
N HIS A 156 -16.22 1.76 -4.67
CA HIS A 156 -15.11 2.00 -5.61
C HIS A 156 -15.28 3.24 -6.50
N ASP A 157 -16.52 3.58 -6.89
CA ASP A 157 -16.80 4.74 -7.73
C ASP A 157 -17.04 6.04 -6.95
N LYS A 158 -17.15 5.96 -5.62
CA LYS A 158 -17.45 7.13 -4.81
C LYS A 158 -16.22 8.02 -4.69
N ARG A 159 -16.45 9.32 -4.94
CA ARG A 159 -15.43 10.36 -4.82
C ARG A 159 -15.64 11.15 -3.53
N GLY A 160 -14.55 11.56 -2.90
CA GLY A 160 -14.56 12.39 -1.71
C GLY A 160 -13.42 12.04 -0.76
N ASN A 161 -13.01 13.04 0.03
CA ASN A 161 -11.90 12.96 0.98
C ASN A 161 -11.97 11.74 1.90
N PHE A 162 -13.15 11.49 2.46
CA PHE A 162 -13.39 10.32 3.32
C PHE A 162 -13.19 8.99 2.59
N TYR A 163 -13.76 8.84 1.38
CA TYR A 163 -13.64 7.60 0.60
C TYR A 163 -12.20 7.37 0.13
N THR A 164 -11.49 8.43 -0.24
CA THR A 164 -10.07 8.36 -0.58
C THR A 164 -9.24 7.90 0.62
N PHE A 165 -9.43 8.52 1.79
CA PHE A 165 -8.71 8.11 3.00
C PHE A 165 -9.03 6.67 3.40
N ALA A 166 -10.32 6.28 3.38
CA ALA A 166 -10.73 4.91 3.70
C ALA A 166 -10.13 3.88 2.73
N PHE A 167 -10.08 4.19 1.42
CA PHE A 167 -9.44 3.34 0.43
C PHE A 167 -7.94 3.17 0.71
N LEU A 168 -7.23 4.26 1.01
CA LEU A 168 -5.82 4.22 1.37
C LEU A 168 -5.62 3.37 2.63
N LEU A 169 -6.42 3.60 3.67
CA LEU A 169 -6.35 2.86 4.94
C LEU A 169 -6.54 1.36 4.74
N PHE A 170 -7.58 0.92 4.02
CA PHE A 170 -7.78 -0.51 3.77
C PHE A 170 -6.68 -1.12 2.90
N SER A 171 -6.22 -0.39 1.89
CA SER A 171 -5.12 -0.85 1.03
C SER A 171 -3.82 -1.02 1.84
N THR A 172 -3.51 -0.08 2.74
CA THR A 172 -2.38 -0.18 3.65
C THR A 172 -2.56 -1.32 4.66
N LEU A 173 -3.76 -1.51 5.22
CA LEU A 173 -4.05 -2.60 6.15
C LEU A 173 -3.79 -3.97 5.51
N ILE A 174 -4.27 -4.20 4.29
CA ILE A 174 -3.99 -5.44 3.56
C ILE A 174 -2.51 -5.60 3.29
N ALA A 175 -1.80 -4.54 2.90
CA ALA A 175 -0.36 -4.60 2.62
C ALA A 175 0.47 -4.96 3.85
N ILE A 176 0.19 -4.32 4.98
CA ILE A 176 0.87 -4.56 6.25
C ILE A 176 0.54 -5.96 6.78
N LEU A 177 -0.70 -6.41 6.64
CA LEU A 177 -1.08 -7.76 7.02
C LEU A 177 -0.50 -8.82 6.07
N ALA A 178 -0.29 -8.50 4.79
CA ALA A 178 0.37 -9.39 3.85
C ALA A 178 1.83 -9.62 4.28
N ASP A 179 2.58 -8.55 4.52
CA ASP A 179 3.94 -8.61 5.08
C ASP A 179 3.99 -9.45 6.35
N HIS A 180 3.11 -9.13 7.31
CA HIS A 180 3.03 -9.84 8.58
C HIS A 180 2.75 -11.33 8.44
N LEU A 181 1.82 -11.71 7.55
CA LEU A 181 1.44 -13.10 7.36
C LEU A 181 2.51 -13.88 6.60
N ALA A 182 3.18 -13.27 5.61
CA ALA A 182 4.33 -13.89 4.97
C ALA A 182 5.47 -14.12 5.98
N GLY A 183 5.78 -13.12 6.81
CA GLY A 183 6.73 -13.27 7.90
C GLY A 183 6.33 -14.39 8.86
N SER A 184 5.06 -14.46 9.26
CA SER A 184 4.54 -15.51 10.14
C SER A 184 4.68 -16.91 9.53
N ILE A 185 4.34 -17.07 8.25
CA ILE A 185 4.47 -18.35 7.52
C ILE A 185 5.94 -18.75 7.42
N THR A 186 6.82 -17.82 7.04
CA THR A 186 8.25 -18.10 6.94
C THR A 186 8.84 -18.45 8.31
N ALA A 187 8.45 -17.74 9.38
CA ALA A 187 8.90 -18.02 10.72
C ALA A 187 8.46 -19.43 11.18
N ALA A 188 7.22 -19.83 10.88
CA ALA A 188 6.71 -21.17 11.17
C ALA A 188 7.42 -22.29 10.37
N ILE A 189 8.06 -21.96 9.24
CA ILE A 189 8.82 -22.92 8.42
C ILE A 189 10.28 -23.00 8.89
N LEU A 190 10.89 -21.87 9.23
CA LEU A 190 12.32 -21.78 9.53
C LEU A 190 12.65 -22.09 11.00
N TYR A 191 11.72 -21.84 11.91
CA TYR A 191 11.93 -21.96 13.34
C TYR A 191 10.92 -22.90 13.99
N ASP A 192 11.33 -23.54 15.08
CA ASP A 192 10.46 -24.40 15.89
C ASP A 192 9.60 -23.56 16.83
N ILE A 193 8.66 -22.82 16.26
CA ILE A 193 7.79 -21.90 16.99
C ILE A 193 6.61 -22.66 17.59
N THR A 194 6.44 -22.53 18.90
CA THR A 194 5.32 -23.17 19.59
C THR A 194 3.98 -22.45 19.32
N PRO A 195 2.84 -23.16 19.35
CA PRO A 195 1.50 -22.57 19.26
C PRO A 195 1.25 -21.44 20.28
N GLN A 196 1.86 -21.57 21.46
CA GLN A 196 1.71 -20.60 22.55
C GLN A 196 2.25 -19.21 22.16
N MET A 197 3.34 -19.15 21.38
CA MET A 197 3.94 -17.88 20.94
C MET A 197 3.05 -17.10 19.97
N PHE A 198 2.28 -17.80 19.13
CA PHE A 198 1.29 -17.14 18.25
C PHE A 198 0.04 -16.72 19.03
N THR A 199 -0.34 -17.51 20.03
CA THR A 199 -1.51 -17.23 20.87
C THR A 199 -1.30 -15.99 21.74
N SER A 200 -0.08 -15.75 22.23
CA SER A 200 0.22 -14.58 23.08
C SER A 200 0.15 -13.24 22.33
N VAL A 201 0.44 -13.19 21.02
CA VAL A 201 0.31 -11.95 20.22
C VAL A 201 -1.07 -11.73 19.62
N ILE A 202 -1.99 -12.69 19.72
CA ILE A 202 -3.18 -12.72 18.86
C ILE A 202 -4.14 -11.53 19.00
N ALA A 203 -4.20 -10.94 20.20
CA ALA A 203 -5.02 -9.76 20.50
C ALA A 203 -4.27 -8.44 20.27
N ILE A 204 -2.93 -8.50 20.22
CA ILE A 204 -2.05 -7.35 20.22
C ILE A 204 -1.70 -6.94 18.79
N TYR A 205 -1.35 -7.92 17.94
CA TYR A 205 -0.98 -7.65 16.56
C TYR A 205 -2.02 -6.82 15.78
N PRO A 206 -3.35 -6.98 15.93
CA PRO A 206 -4.31 -6.16 15.20
C PRO A 206 -4.17 -4.67 15.53
N ILE A 207 -3.94 -4.33 16.80
CA ILE A 207 -3.81 -2.93 17.26
C ILE A 207 -2.59 -2.29 16.62
N GLU A 208 -1.47 -3.00 16.58
CA GLU A 208 -0.23 -2.53 15.94
C GLU A 208 -0.39 -2.37 14.44
N ARG A 209 -0.97 -3.37 13.77
CA ARG A 209 -1.14 -3.35 12.31
C ARG A 209 -2.09 -2.22 11.91
N ILE A 210 -3.13 -1.94 12.70
CA ILE A 210 -3.99 -0.77 12.52
C ILE A 210 -3.21 0.54 12.72
N THR A 211 -2.40 0.63 13.76
CA THR A 211 -1.62 1.85 14.06
C THR A 211 -0.64 2.17 12.93
N LEU A 212 0.13 1.18 12.48
CA LEU A 212 1.06 1.32 11.35
C LEU A 212 0.31 1.67 10.06
N ALA A 213 -0.83 1.01 9.80
CA ALA A 213 -1.62 1.27 8.60
C ALA A 213 -2.20 2.68 8.59
N PHE A 214 -2.68 3.15 9.74
CA PHE A 214 -3.21 4.50 9.88
C PHE A 214 -2.12 5.54 9.65
N ALA A 215 -0.93 5.36 10.23
CA ALA A 215 0.20 6.26 10.03
C ALA A 215 0.58 6.38 8.55
N ALA A 216 0.80 5.24 7.87
CA ALA A 216 1.13 5.24 6.44
C ALA A 216 0.00 5.83 5.58
N ALA A 217 -1.26 5.47 5.83
CA ALA A 217 -2.39 6.01 5.09
C ALA A 217 -2.54 7.52 5.27
N ALA A 218 -2.34 8.03 6.49
CA ALA A 218 -2.36 9.46 6.78
C ALA A 218 -1.26 10.22 6.05
N ILE A 219 -0.03 9.69 6.05
CA ILE A 219 1.10 10.30 5.33
C ILE A 219 0.79 10.39 3.82
N VAL A 220 0.35 9.30 3.19
CA VAL A 220 -0.01 9.32 1.75
C VAL A 220 -1.15 10.28 1.48
N TYR A 221 -2.18 10.27 2.33
CA TYR A 221 -3.33 11.13 2.16
C TYR A 221 -2.96 12.61 2.22
N LEU A 222 -2.12 13.01 3.19
CA LEU A 222 -1.61 14.37 3.30
C LEU A 222 -0.74 14.75 2.10
N LEU A 223 0.12 13.84 1.62
CA LEU A 223 0.92 14.05 0.41
C LEU A 223 0.02 14.28 -0.81
N ILE A 224 -1.04 13.49 -0.97
CA ILE A 224 -2.00 13.64 -2.07
C ILE A 224 -2.71 15.00 -1.99
N ILE A 225 -3.16 15.43 -0.80
CA ILE A 225 -3.81 16.74 -0.64
C ILE A 225 -2.82 17.86 -0.94
N ALA A 226 -1.61 17.80 -0.41
CA ALA A 226 -0.58 18.82 -0.63
C ALA A 226 -0.27 18.95 -2.13
N LEU A 227 -0.04 17.82 -2.82
CA LEU A 227 0.18 17.80 -4.27
C LEU A 227 -1.01 18.37 -5.04
N GLN A 228 -2.25 18.02 -4.64
CA GLN A 228 -3.44 18.57 -5.28
C GLN A 228 -3.53 20.09 -5.10
N SER A 229 -3.27 20.60 -3.89
CA SER A 229 -3.27 22.04 -3.60
C SER A 229 -2.23 22.77 -4.45
N THR A 230 -0.98 22.29 -4.45
CA THR A 230 0.12 22.90 -5.21
C THR A 230 -0.12 22.83 -6.72
N LEU A 231 -0.68 21.73 -7.22
CA LEU A 231 -1.02 21.61 -8.65
C LEU A 231 -2.17 22.55 -9.03
N MET A 232 -3.19 22.70 -8.18
CA MET A 232 -4.29 23.63 -8.41
C MET A 232 -3.84 25.10 -8.42
N GLU A 233 -2.77 25.42 -7.70
CA GLU A 233 -2.14 26.75 -7.71
C GLU A 233 -1.23 26.99 -8.92
N SER A 234 -0.85 25.94 -9.67
CA SER A 234 0.02 26.10 -10.84
C SER A 234 -0.74 26.69 -12.04
N GLU A 235 -0.21 27.79 -12.62
CA GLU A 235 -0.77 28.45 -13.81
C GLU A 235 -0.94 27.48 -14.99
N THR A 236 -0.02 26.52 -15.13
CA THR A 236 -0.08 25.51 -16.19
C THR A 236 -1.29 24.58 -16.05
N PHE A 237 -1.72 24.29 -14.82
CA PHE A 237 -2.90 23.46 -14.58
C PHE A 237 -4.20 24.26 -14.74
N GLN A 238 -4.21 25.52 -14.33
CA GLN A 238 -5.32 26.46 -14.59
C GLN A 238 -5.62 26.55 -16.09
N ASN A 239 -4.57 26.76 -16.90
CA ASN A 239 -4.69 26.84 -18.36
C ASN A 239 -5.25 25.54 -18.97
N LYS A 240 -4.84 24.36 -18.46
CA LYS A 240 -5.37 23.06 -18.92
C LYS A 240 -6.83 22.84 -18.52
N ILE A 241 -7.25 23.31 -17.35
CA ILE A 241 -8.65 23.24 -16.92
C ILE A 241 -9.51 24.15 -17.79
N GLU A 242 -9.04 25.37 -18.07
CA GLU A 242 -9.74 26.29 -18.97
C GLU A 242 -9.87 25.71 -20.38
N GLU A 243 -8.82 25.11 -20.91
CA GLU A 243 -8.83 24.45 -22.21
C GLU A 243 -9.81 23.26 -22.24
N ALA A 244 -9.83 22.43 -21.19
CA ALA A 244 -10.78 21.32 -21.08
C ALA A 244 -12.24 21.79 -21.01
N LYS A 245 -12.54 22.82 -20.20
CA LYS A 245 -13.87 23.43 -20.12
C LYS A 245 -14.30 24.05 -21.45
N ARG A 246 -13.36 24.70 -22.14
CA ARG A 246 -13.61 25.29 -23.46
C ARG A 246 -13.96 24.22 -24.48
N ASN A 247 -13.24 23.10 -24.50
CA ASN A 247 -13.50 21.99 -25.42
C ASN A 247 -14.84 21.30 -25.13
N GLU A 248 -15.21 21.16 -23.86
CA GLU A 248 -16.53 20.62 -23.46
C GLU A 248 -17.66 21.55 -23.94
N LEU A 249 -17.53 22.86 -23.71
CA LEU A 249 -18.47 23.87 -24.21
C LEU A 249 -18.60 23.85 -25.73
N LEU A 250 -17.48 23.76 -26.46
CA LEU A 250 -17.49 23.67 -27.92
C LEU A 250 -18.23 22.41 -28.39
N SER A 251 -17.98 21.25 -27.76
CA SER A 251 -18.68 20.00 -28.09
C SER A 251 -20.18 20.07 -27.81
N TYR A 252 -20.58 20.79 -26.76
CA TYR A 252 -21.98 21.01 -26.43
C TYR A 252 -22.65 21.93 -27.46
N ILE A 253 -21.99 23.02 -27.83
CA ILE A 253 -22.48 23.95 -28.86
C ILE A 253 -22.66 23.23 -30.20
N ASP A 254 -21.69 22.42 -30.61
CA ASP A 254 -21.79 21.66 -31.86
C ASP A 254 -22.96 20.66 -31.83
N ASN A 255 -23.15 19.94 -30.72
CA ASN A 255 -24.31 19.07 -30.54
C ASN A 255 -25.64 19.81 -30.63
N VAL A 256 -25.76 20.99 -30.00
CA VAL A 256 -26.98 21.80 -30.07
C VAL A 256 -27.23 22.31 -31.49
N LYS A 257 -26.16 22.73 -32.19
CA LYS A 257 -26.24 23.20 -33.57
C LYS A 257 -26.71 22.11 -34.53
N ASP A 258 -26.25 20.88 -34.33
CA ASP A 258 -26.69 19.70 -35.09
C ASP A 258 -28.18 19.38 -34.86
N ILE A 259 -28.68 19.56 -33.64
CA ILE A 259 -30.11 19.38 -33.33
C ILE A 259 -30.96 20.42 -34.06
N ILE A 260 -30.57 21.70 -34.00
CA ILE A 260 -31.29 22.81 -34.66
C ILE A 260 -31.32 22.62 -36.19
N ASN A 261 -30.19 22.22 -36.78
CA ASN A 261 -30.11 22.00 -38.23
C ASN A 261 -30.93 20.79 -38.70
N LYS A 262 -31.16 19.80 -37.84
CA LYS A 262 -32.04 18.66 -38.14
C LYS A 262 -33.53 19.03 -38.05
N ASP A 263 -33.90 19.94 -37.15
CA ASP A 263 -35.28 20.42 -37.04
C ASP A 263 -35.66 21.40 -38.15
N ASN A 264 -34.71 22.22 -38.65
CA ASN A 264 -34.96 23.15 -39.77
C ASN A 264 -35.05 22.47 -41.16
N ASN A 265 -34.69 21.19 -41.27
CA ASN A 265 -34.74 20.41 -42.52
C ASN A 265 -35.92 19.41 -42.54
N LYS A 266 -36.88 19.55 -41.63
CA LYS A 266 -38.19 18.86 -41.65
C LYS A 266 -39.28 19.85 -42.04
#